data_AF-A0A0K0D5V2-F1
#
_entry.id   AF-A0A0K0D5V2-F1
#
_cell.length_a   1.000
_cell.length_b   1.000
_cell.length_c   1.000
_cell.angle_alpha   90.00
_cell.angle_beta   90.00
_cell.angle_gamma   90.00
#
_symmetry.space_group_name_H-M   'P 1'
#
loop_
_entity.id
_entity.type
_entity.pdbx_description
1 polymer ?
#
loop_
_entity_poly.entity_id
_entity_poly.type
_entity_poly.pdbx_seq_one_letter_code
_entity_poly.pdbx_strand_id
1 'polypeptide(L)'
;MVGVWWELATGGVNYSIRGNGGEECMTYLPTWQRLCETAVFVPIAVYTVLITMPVLNCSFSSRPRQSSRYAVLTIYSLIFGVELGFKMISRTGIFLLNPCHVTTAMQLILLTMDANNRKTCFLFRLNMYFMPGAFFALAFPVLNTRDVSFCEHCRM
;
A
#
# COMPACT_ATOMS: atom_id res chain seq x y z
N MET A 1 -11.47 -16.49 -18.36
CA MET A 1 -11.03 -15.12 -17.99
C MET A 1 -10.51 -15.05 -16.56
N VAL A 2 -11.24 -15.53 -15.55
CA VAL A 2 -10.82 -15.49 -14.12
C VAL A 2 -9.46 -16.16 -13.87
N GLY A 3 -9.17 -17.29 -14.52
CA GLY A 3 -7.89 -17.99 -14.35
C GLY A 3 -6.66 -17.20 -14.82
N VAL A 4 -6.80 -16.33 -15.83
CA VAL A 4 -5.67 -15.51 -16.34
C VAL A 4 -5.31 -14.41 -15.36
N TRP A 5 -6.31 -13.77 -14.74
CA TRP A 5 -6.09 -12.76 -13.71
C TRP A 5 -5.49 -13.34 -12.44
N TRP A 6 -5.95 -14.54 -12.06
CA TRP A 6 -5.39 -15.26 -10.91
C TRP A 6 -3.94 -15.68 -11.15
N GLU A 7 -3.63 -16.24 -12.32
CA GLU A 7 -2.26 -16.57 -12.75
C GLU A 7 -1.32 -15.34 -12.73
N LEU A 8 -1.82 -14.18 -13.16
CA LEU A 8 -1.04 -12.94 -13.14
C LEU A 8 -0.86 -12.36 -11.73
N ALA A 9 -1.84 -12.56 -10.86
CA ALA A 9 -1.82 -12.05 -9.50
C ALA A 9 -0.98 -12.93 -8.55
N THR A 10 -1.10 -14.25 -8.66
CA THR A 10 -0.55 -15.21 -7.69
C THR A 10 0.39 -16.24 -8.30
N GLY A 11 0.50 -16.34 -9.63
CA GLY A 11 1.25 -17.41 -10.30
C GLY A 11 2.77 -17.36 -10.07
N GLY A 12 3.32 -16.21 -9.70
CA GLY A 12 4.73 -16.05 -9.34
C GLY A 12 4.98 -15.93 -7.83
N VAL A 13 3.96 -16.12 -6.99
CA VAL A 13 4.12 -16.05 -5.54
C VAL A 13 4.85 -17.29 -5.05
N ASN A 14 6.00 -17.09 -4.40
CA ASN A 14 6.74 -18.19 -3.81
C ASN A 14 6.15 -18.57 -2.43
N TYR A 15 5.52 -19.73 -2.37
CA TYR A 15 4.91 -20.29 -1.16
C TYR A 15 5.91 -20.96 -0.22
N SER A 16 7.17 -21.17 -0.64
CA SER A 16 8.21 -21.75 0.23
C SER A 16 8.72 -20.75 1.28
N ILE A 17 8.50 -19.46 1.06
CA ILE A 17 8.90 -18.39 1.97
C ILE A 17 7.81 -18.20 3.02
N ARG A 18 8.14 -18.46 4.29
CA ARG A 18 7.19 -18.30 5.42
C ARG A 18 6.63 -16.87 5.46
N GLY A 19 5.31 -16.76 5.53
CA GLY A 19 4.58 -15.48 5.58
C GLY A 19 4.31 -14.82 4.22
N ASN A 20 4.84 -15.35 3.11
CA ASN A 20 4.61 -14.80 1.77
C ASN A 20 3.30 -15.31 1.12
N GLY A 21 2.76 -16.41 1.64
CA GLY A 21 1.52 -17.04 1.17
C GLY A 21 1.40 -18.47 1.69
N GLY A 22 0.44 -19.22 1.17
CA GLY A 22 0.26 -20.66 1.46
C GLY A 22 -0.73 -20.96 2.57
N GLU A 23 -0.92 -22.24 2.84
CA GLU A 23 -1.92 -22.74 3.80
C GLU A 23 -1.63 -22.30 5.24
N GLU A 24 -0.35 -22.24 5.64
CA GLU A 24 0.06 -21.68 6.94
C GLU A 24 -0.36 -20.22 7.11
N CYS A 25 -0.27 -19.39 6.07
CA CYS A 25 -0.70 -18.00 6.10
C CYS A 25 -2.24 -17.89 6.15
N MET A 26 -2.94 -18.75 5.41
CA MET A 26 -4.41 -18.77 5.43
C MET A 26 -4.96 -19.21 6.77
N THR A 27 -4.30 -20.14 7.47
CA THR A 27 -4.73 -20.69 8.75
C THR A 27 -4.21 -19.92 9.97
N TYR A 28 -3.27 -18.98 9.77
CA TYR A 28 -2.70 -18.15 10.85
C TYR A 28 -3.74 -17.43 11.72
N LEU A 29 -4.83 -16.95 11.13
CA LEU A 29 -5.91 -16.28 11.87
C LEU A 29 -7.26 -16.94 11.53
N PRO A 30 -8.05 -17.37 12.53
CA PRO A 30 -9.32 -18.04 12.27
C PRO A 30 -10.29 -17.13 11.53
N THR A 31 -11.05 -17.70 10.59
CA THR A 31 -11.97 -16.95 9.72
C THR A 31 -13.01 -16.16 10.52
N TRP A 32 -13.49 -16.71 11.64
CA TRP A 32 -14.41 -16.00 12.54
C TRP A 32 -13.80 -14.72 13.11
N GLN A 33 -12.56 -14.79 13.61
CA GLN A 33 -11.86 -13.61 14.12
C GLN A 33 -11.62 -12.58 13.01
N ARG A 34 -11.21 -13.01 11.81
CA ARG A 34 -11.07 -12.13 10.64
C ARG A 34 -12.36 -11.38 10.33
N LEU A 35 -13.49 -12.10 10.35
CA LEU A 35 -14.81 -11.52 10.08
C LEU A 35 -15.23 -10.55 11.19
N CYS A 36 -15.05 -10.90 12.47
CA CYS A 36 -15.37 -10.02 13.58
C CYS A 36 -14.53 -8.75 13.60
N GLU A 37 -13.21 -8.87 13.44
CA GLU A 37 -12.30 -7.72 13.40
C GLU A 37 -12.63 -6.82 12.22
N THR A 38 -12.85 -7.39 11.03
CA THR A 38 -13.24 -6.61 9.85
C THR A 38 -14.60 -5.93 10.05
N ALA A 39 -15.58 -6.64 10.60
CA ALA A 39 -16.92 -6.11 10.84
C ALA A 39 -16.95 -5.00 11.90
N VAL A 40 -15.97 -4.94 12.81
CA VAL A 40 -15.87 -3.88 13.83
C VAL A 40 -14.99 -2.72 13.35
N PHE A 41 -13.79 -2.99 12.86
CA PHE A 41 -12.83 -1.95 12.49
C PHE A 41 -13.22 -1.21 11.21
N VAL A 42 -13.83 -1.87 10.22
CA VAL A 42 -14.23 -1.20 8.97
C VAL A 42 -15.31 -0.14 9.21
N PRO A 43 -16.43 -0.42 9.93
CA PRO A 43 -17.41 0.61 10.22
C PRO A 43 -16.85 1.75 11.07
N ILE A 44 -15.98 1.47 12.05
CA ILE A 44 -15.34 2.51 12.86
C ILE A 44 -14.46 3.41 11.97
N ALA A 45 -13.68 2.82 11.06
CA ALA A 45 -12.85 3.58 10.11
C ALA A 45 -13.72 4.44 9.18
N VAL A 46 -14.79 3.86 8.62
CA VAL A 46 -15.74 4.59 7.75
C VAL A 46 -16.42 5.73 8.53
N TYR A 47 -16.90 5.46 9.74
CA TYR A 47 -17.50 6.47 10.60
C TYR A 47 -16.50 7.62 10.83
N THR A 48 -15.28 7.31 11.26
CA THR A 48 -14.21 8.29 11.49
C THR A 48 -13.93 9.15 10.25
N VAL A 49 -13.92 8.56 9.06
CA VAL A 49 -13.78 9.31 7.80
C VAL A 49 -14.97 10.24 7.59
N LEU A 50 -16.20 9.76 7.76
CA LEU A 50 -17.42 10.53 7.53
C LEU A 50 -17.57 11.71 8.49
N ILE A 51 -17.24 11.57 9.77
CA ILE A 51 -17.27 12.69 10.75
C ILE A 51 -16.13 13.68 10.54
N THR A 52 -14.97 13.24 10.05
CA THR A 52 -13.83 14.14 9.83
C THR A 52 -14.01 14.97 8.56
N MET A 53 -14.58 14.40 7.49
CA MET A 53 -14.83 15.05 6.20
C MET A 53 -15.51 16.44 6.22
N PRO A 54 -16.53 16.71 7.04
CA PRO A 54 -17.14 18.04 7.13
C PRO A 54 -16.28 19.07 7.89
N VAL A 55 -15.39 18.63 8.78
CA VAL A 55 -14.51 19.49 9.60
C VAL A 55 -13.21 19.86 8.86
N LEU A 56 -12.93 19.21 7.73
CA LEU A 56 -11.75 19.49 6.93
C LEU A 56 -11.81 20.90 6.32
N ASN A 57 -11.09 21.84 6.94
CA ASN A 57 -10.76 23.12 6.33
C ASN A 57 -9.72 22.90 5.22
N CYS A 58 -10.15 23.07 3.98
CA CYS A 58 -9.31 22.88 2.78
C CYS A 58 -8.70 24.19 2.28
N SER A 59 -8.13 24.99 3.19
CA SER A 59 -7.38 26.19 2.84
C SER A 59 -5.90 25.84 2.64
N PHE A 60 -5.54 25.30 1.48
CA PHE A 60 -4.14 25.00 1.17
C PHE A 60 -3.43 26.28 0.70
N SER A 61 -2.53 26.80 1.54
CA SER A 61 -1.91 28.13 1.37
C SER A 61 -0.57 28.15 0.62
N SER A 62 -0.10 27.07 0.00
CA SER A 62 1.14 27.13 -0.79
C SER A 62 1.19 26.10 -1.90
N ARG A 63 1.15 26.58 -3.15
CA ARG A 63 1.49 25.78 -4.33
C ARG A 63 3.02 25.77 -4.52
N PRO A 64 3.66 24.60 -4.68
CA PRO A 64 5.03 24.56 -5.17
C PRO A 64 5.10 25.08 -6.61
N ARG A 65 6.26 25.63 -7.03
CA ARG A 65 6.47 26.14 -8.39
C ARG A 65 6.11 25.07 -9.43
N GLN A 66 5.42 25.49 -10.50
CA GLN A 66 4.90 24.60 -11.54
C GLN A 66 5.99 23.72 -12.17
N SER A 67 7.19 24.25 -12.38
CA SER A 67 8.32 23.53 -13.00
C SER A 67 8.82 22.34 -12.17
N SER A 68 9.01 22.52 -10.85
CA SER A 68 9.44 21.42 -9.96
C SER A 68 8.39 20.30 -9.86
N ARG A 69 7.11 20.63 -9.99
CA ARG A 69 6.01 19.65 -9.95
C ARG A 69 6.07 18.68 -11.13
N TYR A 70 6.28 19.17 -12.35
CA TYR A 70 6.36 18.33 -13.54
C TYR A 70 7.63 17.48 -13.56
N ALA A 71 8.75 18.00 -13.05
CA ALA A 71 9.99 17.23 -12.93
C ALA A 71 9.83 16.07 -11.95
N VAL A 72 9.31 16.32 -10.75
CA VAL A 72 9.06 15.28 -9.74
C VAL A 72 8.05 14.26 -10.24
N LEU A 73 6.94 14.70 -10.84
CA LEU A 73 5.92 13.82 -11.38
C LEU A 73 6.51 12.88 -12.44
N THR A 74 7.30 13.40 -13.38
CA THR A 74 7.93 12.59 -14.44
C THR A 74 8.82 11.52 -13.85
N ILE A 75 9.73 11.89 -12.94
CA ILE A 75 10.68 10.95 -12.33
C ILE A 75 9.94 9.88 -11.52
N TYR A 76 9.00 10.27 -10.66
CA TYR A 76 8.23 9.33 -9.84
C TYR A 76 7.38 8.39 -10.70
N SER A 77 6.76 8.89 -11.78
CA SER A 77 5.97 8.07 -12.69
C SER A 77 6.80 7.03 -13.44
N LEU A 78 8.05 7.37 -13.80
CA LEU A 78 8.94 6.45 -14.47
C LEU A 78 9.41 5.33 -13.53
N ILE A 79 9.84 5.69 -12.32
CA ILE A 79 10.28 4.71 -11.31
C ILE A 79 9.13 3.75 -10.96
N PHE A 80 7.95 4.30 -10.66
CA PHE A 80 6.78 3.50 -10.32
C PHE A 80 6.31 2.61 -11.50
N GLY A 81 6.37 3.13 -12.73
CA GLY A 81 6.02 2.36 -13.93
C GLY A 81 6.95 1.16 -14.16
N VAL A 82 8.26 1.32 -13.96
CA VAL A 82 9.24 0.23 -14.06
C VAL A 82 9.01 -0.81 -12.96
N GLU A 83 8.78 -0.38 -11.71
CA GLU A 83 8.51 -1.30 -10.60
C GLU A 83 7.20 -2.09 -10.80
N LEU A 84 6.15 -1.42 -11.29
CA LEU A 84 4.88 -2.04 -11.64
C LEU A 84 5.06 -3.07 -12.76
N GLY A 85 5.77 -2.71 -13.83
CA GLY A 85 6.05 -3.58 -14.96
C GLY A 85 6.82 -4.84 -14.53
N PHE A 86 7.85 -4.68 -13.70
CA PHE A 86 8.62 -5.80 -13.16
C PHE A 86 7.72 -6.77 -12.37
N LYS A 87 6.85 -6.27 -11.48
CA LYS A 87 5.92 -7.11 -10.70
C LYS A 87 4.88 -7.84 -11.54
N MET A 88 4.39 -7.18 -12.60
CA MET A 88 3.43 -7.79 -13.53
C MET A 88 4.07 -8.92 -14.34
N ILE A 89 5.33 -8.75 -14.79
CA ILE A 89 6.07 -9.80 -15.49
C ILE A 89 6.39 -10.97 -14.54
N SER A 90 6.76 -10.68 -13.29
CA SER A 90 7.01 -11.69 -12.27
C SER A 90 5.74 -12.38 -11.75
N ARG A 91 4.55 -12.09 -12.30
CA ARG A 91 3.26 -12.69 -11.89
C ARG A 91 2.98 -12.61 -10.39
N THR A 92 3.42 -11.54 -9.76
CA THR A 92 3.21 -11.25 -8.33
C THR A 92 2.35 -10.00 -8.16
N GLY A 93 1.33 -9.87 -9.01
CA GLY A 93 0.44 -8.70 -9.04
C GLY A 93 -0.29 -8.46 -7.71
N ILE A 94 -0.48 -9.50 -6.88
CA ILE A 94 -1.11 -9.34 -5.56
C ILE A 94 -0.35 -8.38 -4.64
N PHE A 95 0.99 -8.27 -4.78
CA PHE A 95 1.81 -7.36 -3.98
C PHE A 95 1.73 -5.89 -4.44
N LEU A 96 0.92 -5.57 -5.46
CA LEU A 96 0.59 -4.19 -5.81
C LEU A 96 -0.42 -3.57 -4.85
N LEU A 97 -1.18 -4.39 -4.13
CA LEU A 97 -2.10 -3.96 -3.08
C LEU A 97 -1.36 -3.65 -1.77
N ASN A 98 -0.05 -3.91 -1.70
CA ASN A 98 0.74 -3.56 -0.53
C ASN A 98 0.71 -2.04 -0.31
N PRO A 99 0.70 -1.58 0.95
CA PRO A 99 0.51 -0.18 1.30
C PRO A 99 1.55 0.74 0.64
N CYS A 100 2.78 0.28 0.40
CA CYS A 100 3.81 1.07 -0.28
C CYS A 100 3.43 1.44 -1.72
N HIS A 101 2.91 0.49 -2.50
CA HIS A 101 2.48 0.71 -3.89
C HIS A 101 1.25 1.60 -3.97
N VAL A 102 0.31 1.39 -3.06
CA VAL A 102 -0.91 2.20 -2.93
C VAL A 102 -0.57 3.64 -2.56
N THR A 103 0.36 3.86 -1.62
CA THR A 103 0.81 5.21 -1.25
C THR A 103 1.48 5.93 -2.42
N THR A 104 2.35 5.25 -3.16
CA THR A 104 3.03 5.86 -4.31
C THR A 104 2.03 6.24 -5.40
N ALA A 105 1.09 5.36 -5.74
CA ALA A 105 0.03 5.67 -6.70
C ALA A 105 -0.81 6.89 -6.26
N MET A 106 -1.13 6.97 -4.97
CA MET A 106 -1.86 8.08 -4.38
C MET A 106 -1.09 9.41 -4.45
N GLN A 107 0.22 9.39 -4.22
CA GLN A 107 1.11 10.55 -4.37
C GLN A 107 1.15 11.04 -5.82
N LEU A 108 1.22 10.14 -6.81
CA LEU A 108 1.13 10.51 -8.24
C LEU A 108 -0.22 11.15 -8.57
N ILE A 109 -1.33 10.62 -8.05
CA ILE A 109 -2.67 11.21 -8.24
C ILE A 109 -2.72 12.62 -7.63
N LEU A 110 -2.20 12.80 -6.42
CA LEU A 110 -2.12 14.12 -5.78
C LEU A 110 -1.25 15.11 -6.57
N LEU A 111 -0.16 14.64 -7.17
CA LEU A 111 0.70 15.45 -8.03
C LEU A 111 0.08 15.78 -9.39
N THR A 112 -0.94 15.06 -9.85
CA THR A 112 -1.66 15.36 -11.11
C THR A 112 -2.92 16.19 -10.89
N MET A 113 -3.61 16.05 -9.76
CA MET A 113 -4.83 16.79 -9.44
C MET A 113 -4.59 18.26 -9.08
N ASP A 114 -5.57 19.12 -9.34
CA ASP A 114 -5.52 20.52 -8.88
C ASP A 114 -5.89 20.63 -7.39
N ALA A 115 -5.22 21.53 -6.67
CA ALA A 115 -5.37 21.74 -5.23
C ALA A 115 -6.72 22.38 -4.85
N ASN A 116 -7.49 22.92 -5.80
CA ASN A 116 -8.75 23.61 -5.52
C ASN A 116 -9.95 22.66 -5.27
N ASN A 117 -9.73 21.33 -5.31
CA ASN A 117 -10.80 20.35 -5.15
C ASN A 117 -10.84 19.76 -3.74
N ARG A 118 -12.05 19.65 -3.16
CA ARG A 118 -12.30 18.95 -1.89
C ARG A 118 -11.82 17.49 -1.91
N LYS A 119 -11.84 16.86 -3.10
CA LYS A 119 -11.30 15.50 -3.32
C LYS A 119 -9.78 15.46 -3.12
N THR A 120 -9.04 16.43 -3.64
CA THR A 120 -7.58 16.52 -3.47
C THR A 120 -7.20 16.72 -1.99
N CYS A 121 -7.96 17.56 -1.28
CA CYS A 121 -7.81 17.78 0.15
C CYS A 121 -8.01 16.48 0.97
N PHE A 122 -9.08 15.73 0.66
CA PHE A 122 -9.34 14.44 1.29
C PHE A 122 -8.23 13.42 1.00
N LEU A 123 -7.85 13.28 -0.28
CA LEU A 123 -6.77 12.40 -0.68
C LEU A 123 -5.45 12.78 0.01
N PHE A 124 -5.12 14.06 0.13
CA PHE A 124 -3.89 14.49 0.78
C PHE A 124 -3.82 14.01 2.24
N ARG A 125 -4.93 14.14 2.98
CA ARG A 125 -5.00 13.67 4.37
C ARG A 125 -4.95 12.15 4.47
N LEU A 126 -5.70 11.47 3.61
CA LEU A 126 -5.70 10.02 3.56
C LEU A 126 -4.28 9.48 3.25
N ASN A 127 -3.55 10.11 2.33
CA ASN A 127 -2.15 9.76 2.03
C ASN A 127 -1.26 9.92 3.27
N MET A 128 -1.45 10.99 4.05
CA MET A 128 -0.71 11.20 5.29
C MET A 128 -1.01 10.13 6.35
N TYR A 129 -2.22 9.58 6.40
CA TYR A 129 -2.55 8.45 7.30
C TYR A 129 -1.91 7.13 6.86
N PHE A 130 -1.72 6.89 5.56
CA PHE A 130 -1.06 5.69 5.05
C PHE A 130 0.48 5.75 5.15
N MET A 131 1.07 6.95 5.18
CA MET A 131 2.53 7.14 5.17
C MET A 131 3.26 6.47 6.37
N PRO A 132 2.76 6.54 7.63
CA PRO A 132 3.36 5.82 8.75
C PRO A 132 3.39 4.31 8.53
N GLY A 133 2.37 3.72 7.91
CA GLY A 133 2.33 2.28 7.63
C GLY A 133 3.45 1.83 6.68
N ALA A 134 3.70 2.60 5.62
CA ALA A 134 4.82 2.34 4.72
C ALA A 134 6.18 2.54 5.42
N PHE A 135 6.30 3.57 6.27
CA PHE A 135 7.49 3.80 7.06
C PHE A 135 7.78 2.67 8.05
N PHE A 136 6.76 2.15 8.76
CA PHE A 136 6.94 1.01 9.66
C PHE A 136 7.37 -0.25 8.92
N ALA A 137 6.89 -0.49 7.70
CA ALA A 137 7.35 -1.61 6.89
C ALA A 137 8.83 -1.48 6.45
N LEU A 138 9.33 -0.25 6.27
CA LEU A 138 10.75 0.03 5.99
C LEU A 138 11.62 -0.02 7.25
N ALA A 139 11.10 0.46 8.39
CA ALA A 139 11.80 0.48 9.66
C ALA A 139 11.90 -0.92 10.29
N PHE A 140 10.87 -1.74 10.13
CA PHE A 140 10.80 -3.13 10.55
C PHE A 140 10.60 -4.04 9.33
N PRO A 141 11.63 -4.20 8.48
CA PRO A 141 11.53 -5.11 7.35
C PRO A 141 11.29 -6.54 7.87
N VAL A 142 10.53 -7.34 7.15
CA VAL A 142 10.34 -8.76 7.48
C VAL A 142 11.70 -9.46 7.38
N LEU A 143 12.37 -9.65 8.53
CA LEU A 143 13.67 -10.32 8.60
C LEU A 143 13.54 -11.85 8.50
N ASN A 144 12.32 -12.39 8.65
CA ASN A 144 12.02 -13.83 8.59
C ASN A 144 12.39 -14.51 7.26
N THR A 145 12.72 -13.75 6.21
CA THR A 145 13.08 -14.28 4.89
C THR A 145 14.56 -14.08 4.55
N ARG A 146 15.36 -13.51 5.45
CA ARG A 146 16.81 -13.42 5.28
C ARG A 146 17.43 -14.66 5.92
N ASP A 147 17.61 -15.72 5.14
CA ASP A 147 18.55 -16.79 5.48
C ASP A 147 19.97 -16.22 5.44
N VAL A 148 20.35 -15.51 6.50
CA VAL A 148 21.75 -15.29 6.82
C VAL A 148 22.17 -16.56 7.54
N SER A 149 23.05 -17.34 6.91
CA SER A 149 23.57 -18.65 7.36
C SER A 149 24.34 -18.61 8.71
N PHE A 150 24.03 -17.67 9.61
CA PHE A 150 24.85 -17.35 10.79
C PHE A 150 24.11 -17.40 12.13
N CYS A 151 22.81 -17.71 12.21
CA CYS A 151 22.17 -17.80 13.53
C CYS A 151 21.00 -18.78 13.62
N GLU A 152 21.31 -20.06 13.82
CA GLU A 152 20.31 -21.11 14.11
C GLU A 152 19.67 -21.01 15.52
N HIS A 153 20.00 -20.00 16.34
CA HIS A 153 19.64 -20.02 17.77
C HIS A 153 18.65 -18.95 18.27
N CYS A 154 18.06 -18.13 17.40
CA CYS A 154 17.01 -17.18 17.84
C CYS A 154 15.64 -17.57 17.27
N ARG A 155 15.04 -18.62 17.83
CA ARG A 155 13.60 -18.88 17.77
C ARG A 155 13.04 -18.72 19.18
N MET A 156 12.51 -17.55 19.50
CA MET A 156 11.55 -17.35 20.60
C MET A 156 10.34 -16.63 20.04
#